data_AF-A0A345DRX3-F1
#
_entry.id   AF-A0A345DRX3-F1
#
_cell.length_a   1.000
_cell.length_b   1.000
_cell.length_c   1.000
_cell.angle_alpha   90.00
_cell.angle_beta   90.00
_cell.angle_gamma   90.00
#
_symmetry.space_group_name_H-M   'P 1'
#
loop_
_entity.id
_entity.type
_entity.pdbx_description
1 polymer ?
#
loop_
_entity_poly.entity_id
_entity_poly.type
_entity_poly.pdbx_seq_one_letter_code
_entity_poly.pdbx_strand_id
1 'polypeptide(L)'
;MKDYTHVKFDERILFKDLLLSNACKKKNGTLNLSEIARQINRSVDTVKREIKRFKNIENYTPVEAQKDYKKSVKNVLKKYLNLQKSN
;
A
#
# COMPACT_ATOMS: atom_id res chain seq x y z
N MET A 1 2.05 -14.33 15.55
CA MET A 1 1.93 -12.87 15.31
C MET A 1 1.48 -12.67 13.88
N LYS A 2 0.43 -11.87 13.61
CA LYS A 2 0.25 -11.36 12.25
C LYS A 2 1.41 -10.42 12.01
N ASP A 3 2.32 -10.80 11.12
CA ASP A 3 3.34 -9.88 10.66
C ASP A 3 2.62 -8.63 10.15
N TYR A 4 2.78 -7.51 10.85
CA TYR A 4 2.42 -6.19 10.34
C TYR A 4 3.44 -5.78 9.25
N THR A 5 3.82 -6.74 8.40
CA THR A 5 4.73 -6.55 7.29
C THR A 5 4.08 -5.57 6.34
N HIS A 6 4.79 -4.49 6.08
CA HIS A 6 4.39 -3.51 5.09
C HIS A 6 4.17 -4.16 3.72
N VAL A 7 3.33 -3.54 2.90
CA VAL A 7 3.12 -3.98 1.51
C VAL A 7 4.45 -3.86 0.76
N LYS A 8 4.97 -5.02 0.34
CA LYS A 8 6.22 -5.18 -0.40
C LYS A 8 6.09 -4.59 -1.79
N PHE A 9 7.22 -4.36 -2.44
CA PHE A 9 7.23 -3.77 -3.78
C PHE A 9 6.48 -4.65 -4.81
N ASP A 10 6.69 -5.96 -4.78
CA ASP A 10 6.02 -6.88 -5.69
C ASP A 10 4.50 -6.94 -5.45
N GLU A 11 4.08 -6.86 -4.19
CA GLU A 11 2.65 -6.75 -3.84
C GLU A 11 2.04 -5.44 -4.36
N ARG A 12 2.81 -4.35 -4.44
CA ARG A 12 2.37 -3.07 -5.04
C ARG A 12 2.27 -3.17 -6.55
N ILE A 13 3.16 -3.90 -7.22
CA ILE A 13 3.06 -4.18 -8.66
C ILE A 13 1.78 -4.96 -8.93
N LEU A 14 1.60 -6.08 -8.24
CA LEU A 14 0.39 -6.89 -8.36
C LEU A 14 -0.86 -6.05 -8.07
N PHE A 15 -0.83 -5.24 -7.01
CA PHE A 15 -1.95 -4.34 -6.69
C PHE A 15 -2.30 -3.40 -7.85
N LYS A 16 -1.32 -2.81 -8.55
CA LYS A 16 -1.55 -1.98 -9.73
C LYS A 16 -2.23 -2.76 -10.85
N ASP A 17 -1.73 -3.96 -11.14
CA ASP A 17 -2.27 -4.80 -12.21
C ASP A 17 -3.74 -5.18 -11.90
N LEU A 18 -4.05 -5.47 -10.63
CA LEU A 18 -5.41 -5.78 -10.19
C LEU A 18 -6.36 -4.59 -10.23
N LEU A 19 -5.88 -3.36 -9.99
CA LEU A 19 -6.68 -2.15 -10.15
C LEU A 19 -7.12 -1.93 -11.61
N LEU A 20 -6.26 -2.30 -12.56
CA LEU A 20 -6.54 -2.15 -14.00
C LEU A 20 -7.32 -3.35 -14.57
N SER A 21 -7.16 -4.52 -13.94
CA SER A 21 -7.81 -5.76 -14.35
C SER A 21 -9.33 -5.70 -14.23
N ASN A 22 -10.02 -6.22 -15.25
CA ASN A 22 -11.47 -6.41 -15.19
C ASN A 22 -11.87 -7.53 -14.21
N ALA A 23 -10.95 -8.42 -13.82
CA ALA A 23 -11.23 -9.51 -12.89
C ALA A 23 -11.60 -9.01 -11.49
N CYS A 24 -11.09 -7.84 -11.09
CA CYS A 24 -11.38 -7.22 -9.81
C CYS A 24 -12.46 -6.14 -9.92
N LYS A 25 -13.15 -6.00 -11.06
CA LYS A 25 -14.29 -5.09 -11.21
C LYS A 25 -15.59 -5.81 -10.92
N LYS A 26 -16.48 -5.17 -10.17
CA LYS A 26 -17.85 -5.62 -9.96
C LYS A 26 -18.69 -5.35 -11.22
N LYS A 27 -19.88 -5.97 -11.29
CA LYS A 27 -20.84 -5.76 -12.39
C LYS A 27 -21.21 -4.28 -12.62
N ASN A 28 -21.14 -3.45 -11.57
CA ASN A 28 -21.41 -2.00 -11.63
C ASN A 28 -20.17 -1.15 -11.94
N GLY A 29 -19.05 -1.75 -12.36
CA GLY A 29 -17.81 -1.05 -12.69
C GLY A 29 -16.94 -0.64 -11.49
N THR A 30 -17.44 -0.78 -10.26
CA THR A 30 -16.66 -0.45 -9.04
C THR A 30 -15.64 -1.54 -8.71
N LEU A 31 -14.54 -1.18 -8.05
CA LEU A 31 -13.52 -2.13 -7.63
C LEU A 31 -14.01 -3.06 -6.51
N ASN A 32 -13.70 -4.34 -6.63
CA ASN A 32 -13.91 -5.35 -5.61
C ASN A 32 -12.70 -5.43 -4.68
N LEU A 33 -12.72 -4.62 -3.62
CA LEU A 33 -11.63 -4.54 -2.65
C LEU A 33 -11.35 -5.87 -1.93
N SER A 34 -12.38 -6.68 -1.69
CA SER A 34 -12.24 -7.99 -1.05
C SER A 34 -11.48 -8.96 -1.94
N GLU A 35 -11.74 -8.91 -3.24
CA GLU A 35 -11.06 -9.77 -4.22
C GLU A 35 -9.60 -9.34 -4.39
N ILE A 36 -9.33 -8.04 -4.47
CA ILE A 36 -7.95 -7.52 -4.49
C ILE A 36 -7.20 -7.97 -3.23
N ALA A 37 -7.81 -7.80 -2.06
CA ALA A 37 -7.23 -8.17 -0.77
C ALA A 37 -6.89 -9.68 -0.72
N ARG A 38 -7.78 -10.54 -1.24
CA ARG A 38 -7.55 -11.98 -1.36
C ARG A 38 -6.35 -12.29 -2.25
N GLN A 39 -6.24 -11.63 -3.40
CA GLN A 39 -5.18 -11.90 -4.38
C GLN A 39 -3.80 -11.39 -3.95
N ILE A 40 -3.72 -10.26 -3.25
CA ILE A 40 -2.46 -9.78 -2.66
C ILE A 40 -2.17 -10.38 -1.28
N ASN A 41 -3.02 -11.28 -0.79
CA ASN A 41 -2.94 -11.90 0.54
C ASN A 41 -2.86 -10.88 1.70
N ARG A 42 -3.68 -9.82 1.65
CA ARG A 42 -3.74 -8.78 2.69
C ARG A 42 -5.17 -8.54 3.17
N SER A 43 -5.30 -7.74 4.23
CA SER A 43 -6.62 -7.27 4.68
C SER A 43 -7.20 -6.21 3.74
N VAL A 44 -8.53 -6.16 3.68
CA VAL A 44 -9.27 -5.10 2.96
C VAL A 44 -8.89 -3.71 3.48
N ASP A 45 -8.62 -3.56 4.77
CA ASP A 45 -8.17 -2.28 5.34
C ASP A 45 -6.78 -1.85 4.84
N THR A 46 -5.91 -2.81 4.52
CA THR A 46 -4.61 -2.52 3.91
C THR A 46 -4.81 -2.01 2.49
N VAL A 47 -5.69 -2.64 1.71
CA VAL A 47 -6.08 -2.15 0.37
C VAL A 47 -6.67 -0.75 0.44
N LYS A 48 -7.63 -0.50 1.35
CA LYS A 48 -8.25 0.84 1.54
C LYS A 48 -7.21 1.90 1.88
N ARG A 49 -6.28 1.60 2.79
CA ARG A 49 -5.19 2.53 3.14
C ARG A 49 -4.31 2.83 1.94
N GLU A 50 -4.00 1.82 1.13
CA GLU A 50 -3.15 2.01 -0.03
C GLU A 50 -3.85 2.84 -1.10
N ILE A 51 -5.15 2.63 -1.36
CA ILE A 51 -5.95 3.50 -2.26
C ILE A 51 -5.96 4.95 -1.73
N LYS A 52 -6.18 5.13 -0.43
CA LYS A 52 -6.28 6.47 0.19
C LYS A 52 -4.98 7.28 0.13
N ARG A 53 -3.83 6.64 -0.08
CA ARG A 53 -2.55 7.36 -0.27
C ARG A 53 -2.52 8.19 -1.56
N PHE A 54 -3.37 7.90 -2.53
CA PHE A 54 -3.34 8.55 -3.84
C PHE A 54 -4.60 9.39 -4.04
N LYS A 55 -4.44 10.54 -4.72
CA LYS A 55 -5.57 11.40 -5.09
C LYS A 55 -6.49 10.71 -6.09
N ASN A 56 -5.90 10.00 -7.07
CA ASN A 56 -6.59 9.22 -8.09
C ASN A 56 -5.94 7.85 -8.22
N ILE A 57 -6.75 6.81 -8.46
CA ILE A 57 -6.29 5.42 -8.64
C ILE A 57 -5.43 5.27 -9.89
N GLU A 58 -5.72 6.02 -10.95
CA GLU A 58 -4.95 6.01 -12.21
C GLU A 58 -3.52 6.51 -12.03
N ASN A 59 -3.30 7.36 -11.03
CA ASN A 59 -1.97 7.88 -10.69
C ASN A 59 -1.20 6.93 -9.77
N TYR A 60 -1.73 5.74 -9.49
CA TYR A 60 -1.03 4.77 -8.67
C TYR A 60 0.24 4.28 -9.38
N THR A 61 1.40 4.56 -8.78
CA THR A 61 2.67 3.95 -9.17
C THR A 61 3.29 3.20 -7.99
N PRO A 62 3.67 1.92 -8.16
CA PRO A 62 4.37 1.14 -7.12
C PRO A 62 5.62 1.85 -6.60
N VAL A 63 6.30 2.58 -7.49
CA VAL A 63 7.54 3.31 -7.22
C VAL A 63 7.31 4.47 -6.25
N GLU A 64 6.32 5.33 -6.50
CA GLU A 64 6.01 6.45 -5.60
C GLU A 64 5.53 5.94 -4.25
N ALA A 65 4.67 4.92 -4.26
CA ALA A 65 4.17 4.27 -3.06
C ALA A 65 5.33 3.75 -2.18
N GLN A 66 6.33 3.12 -2.79
CA GLN A 66 7.53 2.63 -2.11
C GLN A 66 8.45 3.76 -1.65
N LYS A 67 8.61 4.83 -2.44
CA LYS A 67 9.39 6.02 -2.05
C LYS A 67 8.79 6.69 -0.81
N ASP A 68 7.47 6.83 -0.76
CA ASP A 68 6.76 7.41 0.38
C ASP A 68 6.97 6.61 1.67
N TYR A 69 6.93 5.28 1.57
CA TYR A 69 7.27 4.40 2.69
C TYR A 69 8.72 4.58 3.15
N LYS A 70 9.69 4.59 2.23
CA LYS A 70 11.10 4.80 2.58
C LYS A 70 11.32 6.15 3.27
N LYS A 71 10.62 7.20 2.82
CA LYS A 71 10.68 8.53 3.43
C LYS A 71 10.13 8.53 4.86
N SER A 72 8.99 7.88 5.10
CA SER A 72 8.40 7.81 6.44
C SER A 72 9.29 7.04 7.41
N VAL A 73 9.86 5.90 6.99
CA VAL A 73 10.82 5.12 7.79
C VAL A 73 12.05 5.97 8.14
N LYS A 74 12.63 6.67 7.16
CA LYS A 74 13.79 7.55 7.40
C LYS A 74 13.49 8.62 8.46
N ASN A 75 12.31 9.23 8.42
CA ASN A 75 11.91 10.25 9.38
C ASN A 75 11.75 9.69 10.80
N VAL A 76 11.14 8.49 10.93
CA VAL A 76 11.00 7.81 12.22
C VAL A 76 12.38 7.46 12.79
N LEU A 77 13.27 6.88 11.98
CA LEU A 77 14.63 6.55 12.40
C LEU A 77 15.40 7.80 12.85
N LYS A 78 15.31 8.91 12.10
CA LYS A 78 15.94 10.18 12.48
C LYS A 78 15.41 10.69 13.82
N LYS A 79 14.09 10.62 14.05
CA LYS A 79 13.48 11.01 15.33
C LYS A 79 13.97 10.14 16.48
N TYR A 80 14.02 8.83 16.29
CA TYR A 80 14.51 7.89 17.29
C TYR A 80 15.98 8.15 17.65
N LEU A 81 16.85 8.31 16.64
CA LEU A 81 18.26 8.63 16.85
C LEU A 81 18.48 9.95 17.60
N ASN A 82 17.65 10.96 17.33
CA ASN A 82 17.72 12.24 18.04
C ASN A 82 17.29 12.10 19.51
N LEU A 83 16.26 11.30 19.81
CA LEU A 83 15.82 11.02 21.18
C LEU A 83 16.89 10.29 22.00
N GLN A 84 17.63 9.37 21.38
CA GLN A 84 18.74 8.65 22.03
C GLN A 84 19.95 9.54 22.32
N LYS A 85 20.13 10.66 21.60
CA LYS A 85 21.23 11.62 21.81
C LYS A 85 20.91 12.70 22.85
N SER A 86 19.65 12.81 23.27
CA SER A 86 19.18 13.81 24.23
C SER A 86 18.99 13.25 25.64
N ASN A 87 19.29 11.96 25.84
CA ASN A 87 19.39 11.27 27.13
C ASN A 87 20.85 10.89 27.38
#